data_AF-A0A452ZX60-F1
#
_entry.id   AF-A0A452ZX60-F1
#
_cell.length_a   1.000
_cell.length_b   1.000
_cell.length_c   1.000
_cell.angle_alpha   90.00
_cell.angle_beta   90.00
_cell.angle_gamma   90.00
#
_symmetry.space_group_name_H-M   'P 1'
#
loop_
_entity.id
_entity.type
_entity.pdbx_description
1 polymer ?
#
loop_
_entity_poly.entity_id
_entity_poly.type
_entity_poly.pdbx_seq_one_letter_code
_entity_poly.pdbx_strand_id
1 'polypeptide(L)'
;PHVVITEVGQIMDHNNIKDPHETENGKVVCSTAGRSYDLSDTCEVDGDVRTNGTALSVTLVPASGSESERREWMITPYSRKLDGIRKVTVTQLQDRAAAVPCTVTHDVPAVLFAIDGYAGNYWHDYSDILAPVFIASRRYHGEVMFLIANIRLHPQWPVKYRAFLRGLSKYDAVDMDGDAQVRCFPRVTVGLRLYKELSIVPELVPGGRLSMADFTRFLRETYALPRVSLAREPPPHKKPRLLLIHRGHYRRILNEPEIARAAQA
;
A
#
# COMPACT_ATOMS: atom_id res chain seq x y z
N PRO A 1 35.81 33.51 -12.52
CA PRO A 1 35.09 33.17 -11.27
C PRO A 1 35.05 31.64 -11.09
N HIS A 2 36.10 31.12 -10.46
CA HIS A 2 36.22 29.71 -10.07
C HIS A 2 35.59 29.53 -8.70
N VAL A 3 34.68 28.57 -8.55
CA VAL A 3 34.21 28.13 -7.24
C VAL A 3 34.77 26.73 -6.99
N VAL A 4 35.68 26.68 -6.03
CA VAL A 4 36.29 25.50 -5.44
C VAL A 4 35.24 24.83 -4.55
N ILE A 5 35.00 23.53 -4.73
CA ILE A 5 34.23 22.73 -3.78
C ILE A 5 35.24 22.01 -2.89
N THR A 6 35.42 22.52 -1.67
CA THR A 6 36.16 21.85 -0.60
C THR A 6 35.20 21.14 0.36
N GLU A 7 35.56 19.89 0.63
CA GLU A 7 35.28 19.06 1.83
C GLU A 7 33.88 18.48 2.08
N VAL A 8 33.82 17.19 1.75
CA VAL A 8 33.35 16.04 2.55
C VAL A 8 32.97 16.38 4.00
N GLY A 9 31.67 16.44 4.27
CA GLY A 9 31.07 16.42 5.61
C GLY A 9 30.73 14.99 6.05
N GLN A 10 31.20 14.66 7.24
CA GLN A 10 31.32 13.33 7.86
C GLN A 10 30.05 12.46 7.96
N ILE A 11 30.34 11.17 7.91
CA ILE A 11 29.55 10.00 8.28
C ILE A 11 28.92 10.22 9.68
N MET A 12 27.60 10.15 9.78
CA MET A 12 26.91 10.02 11.06
C MET A 12 26.83 8.55 11.47
N ASP A 13 27.20 8.30 12.72
CA ASP A 13 27.38 7.02 13.38
C ASP A 13 26.23 6.02 13.19
N HIS A 14 26.59 4.85 12.67
CA HIS A 14 25.76 3.64 12.55
C HIS A 14 25.70 2.86 13.87
N ASN A 15 25.21 3.45 14.96
CA ASN A 15 25.06 2.71 16.22
C ASN A 15 23.80 3.12 17.00
N ASN A 16 22.60 2.82 16.47
CA ASN A 16 21.45 2.39 17.29
C ASN A 16 20.23 1.90 16.45
N ILE A 17 20.45 1.01 15.47
CA ILE A 17 19.30 0.35 14.82
C ILE A 17 18.98 -0.89 15.64
N LYS A 18 18.08 -0.75 16.61
CA LYS A 18 17.35 -1.90 17.16
C LYS A 18 16.46 -2.46 16.05
N ASP A 19 16.46 -3.78 15.88
CA ASP A 19 15.58 -4.50 14.97
C ASP A 19 14.11 -4.02 15.12
N PRO A 20 13.42 -3.57 14.06
CA PRO A 20 12.08 -2.99 14.20
C PRO A 20 10.94 -4.02 14.32
N HIS A 21 11.24 -5.32 14.46
CA HIS A 21 10.28 -6.36 14.08
C HIS A 21 9.56 -7.14 15.19
N GLU A 22 9.61 -6.68 16.44
CA GLU A 22 8.64 -7.06 17.46
C GLU A 22 7.87 -5.83 17.91
N THR A 23 6.70 -5.60 17.32
CA THR A 23 5.72 -4.68 17.89
C THR A 23 5.14 -5.30 19.15
N GLU A 24 5.41 -4.69 20.31
CA GLU A 24 4.73 -5.01 21.57
C GLU A 24 3.21 -4.95 21.36
N ASN A 25 2.52 -5.95 21.89
CA ASN A 25 1.07 -6.05 21.86
C ASN A 25 0.45 -4.85 22.62
N GLY A 26 -0.59 -4.22 22.05
CA GLY A 26 -1.28 -3.09 22.67
C GLY A 26 -0.70 -1.70 22.33
N LYS A 27 -0.18 -1.51 21.11
CA LYS A 27 0.42 -0.22 20.68
C LYS A 27 -0.21 0.34 19.41
N VAL A 28 -0.34 1.67 19.37
CA VAL A 28 -0.63 2.43 18.14
C VAL A 28 0.62 3.18 17.68
N VAL A 29 1.06 2.94 16.44
CA VAL A 29 2.20 3.62 15.83
C VAL A 29 1.74 4.30 14.54
N CYS A 30 1.62 5.62 14.58
CA CYS A 30 1.19 6.42 13.44
C CYS A 30 2.34 7.26 12.87
N SER A 31 2.48 7.25 11.55
CA SER A 31 3.28 8.21 10.78
C SER A 31 2.29 9.08 10.01
N THR A 32 2.32 10.40 10.26
CA THR A 32 1.51 11.37 9.53
C THR A 32 2.45 12.31 8.77
N ALA A 33 2.21 12.46 7.46
CA ALA A 33 3.03 13.29 6.60
C ALA A 33 2.92 14.77 7.03
N GLY A 34 3.93 15.27 7.73
CA GLY A 34 3.90 16.59 8.36
C GLY A 34 5.16 16.91 9.17
N ARG A 35 6.00 15.90 9.46
CA ARG A 35 7.36 16.05 9.99
C ARG A 35 8.28 15.13 9.18
N SER A 36 9.01 15.70 8.21
CA SER A 36 9.93 15.00 7.29
C SER A 36 9.28 14.12 6.20
N TYR A 37 10.12 13.60 5.30
CA TYR A 37 9.95 12.96 3.97
C TYR A 37 8.82 11.92 3.75
N ASP A 38 7.91 11.72 4.70
CA ASP A 38 6.76 10.82 4.56
C ASP A 38 5.69 11.44 3.64
N LEU A 39 5.28 10.70 2.61
CA LEU A 39 4.27 11.12 1.62
C LEU A 39 2.84 10.67 1.99
N SER A 40 2.70 9.81 3.00
CA SER A 40 1.47 9.09 3.33
C SER A 40 1.13 9.18 4.82
N ASP A 41 -0.15 9.11 5.17
CA ASP A 41 -0.57 8.85 6.55
C ASP A 41 -0.76 7.34 6.74
N THR A 42 -0.15 6.75 7.77
CA THR A 42 -0.35 5.34 8.11
C THR A 42 -0.37 5.14 9.62
N CYS A 43 -1.10 4.13 10.10
CA CYS A 43 -0.99 3.63 11.46
C CYS A 43 -0.91 2.10 11.49
N GLU A 44 -0.01 1.55 12.29
CA GLU A 44 -0.07 0.15 12.72
C GLU A 44 -0.73 0.12 14.11
N VAL A 45 -1.79 -0.68 14.25
CA VAL A 45 -2.55 -0.86 15.49
C VAL A 45 -2.48 -2.33 15.88
N ASP A 46 -1.93 -2.63 17.06
CA ASP A 46 -1.70 -4.00 17.53
C ASP A 46 -2.44 -4.28 18.85
N GLY A 47 -3.21 -5.37 18.92
CA GLY A 47 -3.95 -5.80 20.12
C GLY A 47 -5.42 -6.10 19.88
N ASP A 48 -6.29 -5.80 20.86
CA ASP A 48 -7.76 -5.89 20.70
C ASP A 48 -8.23 -4.68 19.88
N VAL A 49 -8.19 -4.81 18.54
CA VAL A 49 -8.50 -3.73 17.61
C VAL A 49 -9.92 -3.90 17.06
N ARG A 50 -10.73 -2.87 17.18
CA ARG A 50 -12.12 -2.83 16.69
C ARG A 50 -12.25 -1.89 15.50
N THR A 51 -12.83 -2.34 14.41
CA THR A 51 -13.09 -1.52 13.23
C THR A 51 -14.58 -1.35 13.01
N ASN A 52 -15.03 -0.15 12.67
CA ASN A 52 -16.43 0.15 12.36
C ASN A 52 -16.51 0.88 11.01
N GLY A 53 -17.22 0.29 10.06
CA GLY A 53 -17.39 0.83 8.72
C GLY A 53 -18.25 2.09 8.68
N THR A 54 -19.39 2.07 9.37
CA THR A 54 -20.34 3.19 9.43
C THR A 54 -19.72 4.46 10.02
N ALA A 55 -18.93 4.33 11.09
CA ALA A 55 -18.21 5.44 11.71
C ALA A 55 -16.84 5.73 11.08
N LEU A 56 -16.38 4.86 10.17
CA LEU A 56 -15.04 4.84 9.59
C LEU A 56 -13.95 5.01 10.67
N SER A 57 -13.94 4.10 11.64
CA SER A 57 -13.06 4.16 12.80
C SER A 57 -12.33 2.86 13.07
N VAL A 58 -11.17 3.00 13.70
CA VAL A 58 -10.34 1.92 14.23
C VAL A 58 -10.01 2.23 15.68
N THR A 59 -10.24 1.30 16.59
CA THR A 59 -10.12 1.55 18.02
C THR A 59 -9.27 0.46 18.67
N LEU A 60 -8.18 0.85 19.33
CA LEU A 60 -7.42 -0.04 20.18
C LEU A 60 -8.00 -0.03 21.59
N VAL A 61 -8.30 -1.22 22.09
CA VAL A 61 -8.80 -1.43 23.46
C VAL A 61 -7.61 -1.77 24.37
N PRO A 62 -7.47 -1.08 25.52
CA PRO A 62 -6.39 -1.35 26.44
C PRO A 62 -6.51 -2.76 27.04
N ALA A 63 -5.34 -3.33 27.38
CA ALA A 63 -5.28 -4.59 28.10
C ALA A 63 -5.90 -4.44 29.50
N SER A 64 -6.41 -5.54 30.05
CA SER A 64 -6.97 -5.53 31.40
C SER A 64 -5.89 -5.12 32.42
N GLY A 65 -6.16 -4.07 33.19
CA GLY A 65 -5.22 -3.55 34.19
C GLY A 65 -4.09 -2.67 33.65
N SER A 66 -4.08 -2.33 32.35
CA SER A 66 -3.15 -1.33 31.81
C SER A 66 -3.75 0.07 31.89
N GLU A 67 -3.00 1.03 32.42
CA GLU A 67 -3.31 2.45 32.27
C GLU A 67 -2.88 2.93 30.88
N SER A 68 -3.83 3.48 30.12
CA SER A 68 -3.60 4.01 28.78
C SER A 68 -4.19 5.40 28.69
N GLU A 69 -3.53 6.32 28.00
CA GLU A 69 -4.10 7.63 27.70
C GLU A 69 -4.98 7.56 26.46
N ARG A 70 -6.09 8.32 26.45
CA ARG A 70 -6.87 8.48 25.24
C ARG A 70 -6.07 9.28 24.22
N ARG A 71 -5.86 8.70 23.04
CA ARG A 71 -5.19 9.36 21.91
C ARG A 71 -5.97 9.12 20.64
N GLU A 72 -5.94 10.09 19.74
CA GLU A 72 -6.69 10.05 18.49
C GLU A 72 -5.85 10.56 17.33
N TRP A 73 -5.95 9.88 16.20
CA TRP A 73 -5.29 10.23 14.95
C TRP A 73 -6.30 10.19 13.81
N MET A 74 -6.26 11.21 12.95
CA MET A 74 -7.02 11.20 11.71
C MET A 74 -6.11 10.82 10.55
N ILE A 75 -6.37 9.66 9.97
CA ILE A 75 -5.50 9.06 8.94
C ILE A 75 -6.22 9.15 7.61
N THR A 76 -5.53 9.69 6.61
CA THR A 76 -5.98 9.56 5.22
C THR A 76 -5.65 8.13 4.78
N PRO A 77 -6.63 7.23 4.60
CA PRO A 77 -6.35 5.81 4.34
C PRO A 77 -5.92 5.56 2.88
N TYR A 78 -5.15 6.46 2.29
CA TYR A 78 -4.67 6.44 0.91
C TYR A 78 -3.19 6.82 0.89
N SER A 79 -2.47 6.34 -0.10
CA SER A 79 -1.02 6.51 -0.15
C SER A 79 -0.54 7.93 -0.45
N ARG A 80 -1.42 8.76 -1.00
CA ARG A 80 -1.22 10.20 -1.18
C ARG A 80 -2.18 10.99 -0.30
N LYS A 81 -1.74 12.15 0.18
CA LYS A 81 -2.65 13.14 0.76
C LYS A 81 -3.46 13.80 -0.34
N LEU A 82 -4.71 13.39 -0.44
CA LEU A 82 -5.69 13.95 -1.37
C LEU A 82 -6.85 14.52 -0.56
N ASP A 83 -7.27 15.72 -0.96
CA ASP A 83 -8.52 16.29 -0.45
C ASP A 83 -9.72 15.47 -0.95
N GLY A 84 -10.76 15.36 -0.12
CA GLY A 84 -11.98 14.64 -0.47
C GLY A 84 -12.02 13.17 -0.06
N ILE A 85 -10.87 12.54 0.24
CA ILE A 85 -10.85 11.18 0.82
C ILE A 85 -11.28 11.27 2.28
N ARG A 86 -12.39 10.58 2.65
CA ARG A 86 -12.80 10.49 4.06
C ARG A 86 -11.70 9.79 4.86
N LYS A 87 -11.34 10.42 5.97
CA LYS A 87 -10.29 9.96 6.88
C LYS A 87 -10.84 8.94 7.86
N VAL A 88 -9.97 8.03 8.27
CA VAL A 88 -10.24 7.06 9.32
C VAL A 88 -9.79 7.63 10.64
N THR A 89 -10.68 7.60 11.63
CA THR A 89 -10.32 7.97 13.00
C THR A 89 -9.75 6.76 13.71
N VAL A 90 -8.46 6.82 14.06
CA VAL A 90 -7.78 5.81 14.88
C VAL A 90 -7.77 6.31 16.32
N THR A 91 -8.31 5.54 17.25
CA THR A 91 -8.42 5.92 18.66
C THR A 91 -7.78 4.85 19.54
N GLN A 92 -6.89 5.26 20.44
CA GLN A 92 -6.47 4.44 21.58
C GLN A 92 -7.37 4.80 22.76
N LEU A 93 -8.07 3.82 23.32
CA LEU A 93 -8.93 4.05 24.48
C LEU A 93 -8.12 4.08 25.78
N GLN A 94 -8.65 4.84 26.74
CA GLN A 94 -8.20 4.85 28.12
C GLN A 94 -8.90 3.75 28.93
N ASP A 95 -10.19 3.56 28.71
CA ASP A 95 -11.02 2.60 29.43
C ASP A 95 -11.60 1.55 28.48
N ARG A 96 -11.47 0.28 28.87
CA ARG A 96 -12.04 -0.88 28.16
C ARG A 96 -13.57 -0.84 28.16
N ALA A 97 -14.21 -0.28 29.19
CA ALA A 97 -15.67 -0.18 29.27
C ALA A 97 -16.27 0.73 28.18
N ALA A 98 -15.49 1.66 27.64
CA ALA A 98 -15.92 2.54 26.54
C ALA A 98 -15.93 1.83 25.17
N ALA A 99 -15.41 0.60 25.09
CA ALA A 99 -15.21 -0.08 23.83
C ALA A 99 -16.49 -0.81 23.37
N VAL A 100 -16.91 -0.57 22.12
CA VAL A 100 -18.10 -1.21 21.52
C VAL A 100 -17.86 -2.70 21.24
N PRO A 101 -18.72 -3.64 21.70
CA PRO A 101 -18.50 -5.08 21.52
C PRO A 101 -18.31 -5.51 20.07
N CYS A 102 -17.51 -6.56 19.86
CA CYS A 102 -17.33 -7.18 18.55
C CYS A 102 -18.63 -7.82 18.07
N THR A 103 -19.05 -7.51 16.85
CA THR A 103 -20.08 -8.27 16.14
C THR A 103 -19.49 -9.54 15.51
N VAL A 104 -18.27 -9.42 14.98
CA VAL A 104 -17.49 -10.52 14.41
C VAL A 104 -16.05 -10.38 14.83
N THR A 105 -15.41 -11.50 15.17
CA THR A 105 -13.99 -11.54 15.55
C THR A 105 -13.23 -12.36 14.54
N HIS A 106 -12.07 -11.85 14.14
CA HIS A 106 -11.12 -12.51 13.25
C HIS A 106 -9.80 -12.74 13.99
N ASP A 107 -9.11 -13.82 13.65
CA ASP A 107 -7.80 -14.21 14.18
C ASP A 107 -6.64 -13.82 13.26
N VAL A 108 -6.93 -13.21 12.12
CA VAL A 108 -5.97 -12.70 11.15
C VAL A 108 -5.86 -11.17 11.18
N PRO A 109 -4.74 -10.56 10.79
CA PRO A 109 -4.61 -9.11 10.65
C PRO A 109 -5.50 -8.56 9.53
N ALA A 110 -5.73 -7.24 9.56
CA ALA A 110 -6.38 -6.52 8.48
C ALA A 110 -5.54 -5.34 7.95
N VAL A 111 -5.73 -5.01 6.67
CA VAL A 111 -5.21 -3.79 6.03
C VAL A 111 -6.41 -2.96 5.57
N LEU A 112 -6.58 -1.79 6.16
CA LEU A 112 -7.64 -0.83 5.85
C LEU A 112 -7.11 0.27 4.93
N PHE A 113 -7.67 0.37 3.73
CA PHE A 113 -7.34 1.41 2.76
C PHE A 113 -8.57 1.93 2.03
N ALA A 114 -8.48 3.10 1.41
CA ALA A 114 -9.53 3.68 0.60
C ALA A 114 -9.32 3.49 -0.90
N ILE A 115 -10.42 3.46 -1.65
CA ILE A 115 -10.45 3.47 -3.12
C ILE A 115 -11.28 4.65 -3.64
N ASP A 116 -10.67 5.82 -3.58
CA ASP A 116 -11.24 7.07 -4.08
C ASP A 116 -10.13 7.88 -4.79
N GLY A 117 -10.26 9.20 -4.88
CA GLY A 117 -9.23 10.09 -5.38
C GLY A 117 -8.91 9.82 -6.85
N TYR A 118 -7.78 9.15 -7.12
CA TYR A 118 -7.36 8.80 -8.48
C TYR A 118 -7.58 7.33 -8.85
N ALA A 119 -8.25 6.56 -8.00
CA ALA A 119 -8.64 5.19 -8.32
C ALA A 119 -9.38 5.13 -9.68
N GLY A 120 -9.18 4.06 -10.42
CA GLY A 120 -9.70 3.88 -11.77
C GLY A 120 -8.77 4.38 -12.88
N ASN A 121 -7.85 5.30 -12.58
CA ASN A 121 -6.73 5.60 -13.49
C ASN A 121 -5.66 4.50 -13.36
N TYR A 122 -5.21 3.93 -14.48
CA TYR A 122 -4.29 2.79 -14.46
C TYR A 122 -2.95 3.08 -13.76
N TRP A 123 -2.43 4.30 -13.91
CA TRP A 123 -1.20 4.73 -13.25
C TRP A 123 -1.38 4.74 -11.73
N HIS A 124 -2.42 5.44 -11.27
CA HIS A 124 -2.69 5.60 -9.84
C HIS A 124 -3.16 4.31 -9.18
N ASP A 125 -3.96 3.49 -9.86
CA ASP A 125 -4.28 2.14 -9.40
C ASP A 125 -2.99 1.39 -9.04
N TYR A 126 -1.99 1.43 -9.92
CA TYR A 126 -0.73 0.74 -9.71
C TYR A 126 0.15 1.38 -8.63
N SER A 127 0.44 2.67 -8.76
CA SER A 127 1.40 3.39 -7.90
C SER A 127 0.86 3.64 -6.51
N ASP A 128 -0.43 3.96 -6.41
CA ASP A 128 -1.01 4.49 -5.18
C ASP A 128 -1.75 3.41 -4.38
N ILE A 129 -2.18 2.32 -5.02
CA ILE A 129 -3.01 1.29 -4.37
C ILE A 129 -2.38 -0.10 -4.47
N LEU A 130 -2.22 -0.65 -5.67
CA LEU A 130 -1.82 -2.06 -5.84
C LEU A 130 -0.42 -2.34 -5.27
N ALA A 131 0.59 -1.54 -5.62
CA ALA A 131 1.94 -1.76 -5.08
C ALA A 131 1.97 -1.56 -3.55
N PRO A 132 1.41 -0.49 -2.97
CA PRO A 132 1.34 -0.34 -1.52
C PRO A 132 0.55 -1.43 -0.79
N VAL A 133 -0.58 -1.90 -1.34
CA VAL A 133 -1.34 -3.03 -0.76
C VAL A 133 -0.52 -4.31 -0.78
N PHE A 134 0.21 -4.58 -1.88
CA PHE A 134 1.14 -5.71 -1.95
C PHE A 134 2.21 -5.61 -0.84
N ILE A 135 2.83 -4.44 -0.66
CA ILE A 135 3.83 -4.21 0.39
C ILE A 135 3.24 -4.45 1.78
N ALA A 136 2.06 -3.89 2.07
CA ALA A 136 1.43 -3.96 3.38
C ALA A 136 0.97 -5.38 3.78
N SER A 137 0.67 -6.23 2.79
CA SER A 137 0.03 -7.53 3.02
C SER A 137 0.97 -8.74 2.85
N ARG A 138 2.05 -8.60 2.08
CA ARG A 138 2.84 -9.78 1.66
C ARG A 138 3.45 -10.57 2.82
N ARG A 139 3.78 -9.89 3.93
CA ARG A 139 4.32 -10.49 5.15
C ARG A 139 3.39 -11.51 5.81
N TYR A 140 2.10 -11.50 5.45
CA TYR A 140 1.08 -12.37 6.05
C TYR A 140 0.78 -13.64 5.22
N HIS A 141 1.42 -13.82 4.06
CA HIS A 141 1.29 -15.05 3.26
C HIS A 141 -0.17 -15.47 2.95
N GLY A 142 -1.07 -14.49 2.76
CA GLY A 142 -2.49 -14.75 2.50
C GLY A 142 -3.40 -14.66 3.72
N GLU A 143 -2.84 -14.70 4.94
CA GLU A 143 -3.57 -14.58 6.21
C GLU A 143 -3.80 -13.11 6.59
N VAL A 144 -4.55 -12.38 5.77
CA VAL A 144 -4.84 -10.96 6.00
C VAL A 144 -6.15 -10.58 5.35
N MET A 145 -7.00 -9.81 6.02
CA MET A 145 -8.24 -9.28 5.44
C MET A 145 -8.02 -7.87 4.88
N PHE A 146 -8.74 -7.55 3.80
CA PHE A 146 -8.77 -6.20 3.24
C PHE A 146 -10.06 -5.50 3.63
N LEU A 147 -9.93 -4.34 4.28
CA LEU A 147 -11.04 -3.46 4.65
C LEU A 147 -10.99 -2.25 3.73
N ILE A 148 -11.94 -2.14 2.82
CA ILE A 148 -11.91 -1.16 1.76
C ILE A 148 -12.93 -0.07 2.05
N ALA A 149 -12.47 1.17 2.22
CA ALA A 149 -13.30 2.35 2.47
C ALA A 149 -13.43 3.23 1.22
N ASN A 150 -14.40 4.16 1.25
CA ASN A 150 -14.64 5.14 0.20
C ASN A 150 -14.91 4.52 -1.19
N ILE A 151 -15.60 3.38 -1.22
CA ILE A 151 -15.92 2.61 -2.42
C ILE A 151 -16.89 3.35 -3.33
N ARG A 152 -17.73 4.23 -2.77
CA ARG A 152 -18.88 4.84 -3.46
C ARG A 152 -18.58 5.41 -4.85
N LEU A 153 -17.44 6.06 -5.04
CA LEU A 153 -17.08 6.68 -6.33
C LEU A 153 -16.46 5.69 -7.34
N HIS A 154 -15.94 4.56 -6.86
CA HIS A 154 -15.30 3.53 -7.68
C HIS A 154 -15.77 2.09 -7.35
N PRO A 155 -17.09 1.80 -7.37
CA PRO A 155 -17.62 0.50 -6.95
C PRO A 155 -17.17 -0.67 -7.83
N GLN A 156 -16.72 -0.40 -9.05
CA GLN A 156 -16.18 -1.41 -9.96
C GLN A 156 -14.72 -1.77 -9.68
N TRP A 157 -14.02 -1.00 -8.84
CA TRP A 157 -12.58 -1.20 -8.58
C TRP A 157 -12.28 -2.55 -7.91
N PRO A 158 -12.98 -2.97 -6.83
CA PRO A 158 -12.74 -4.28 -6.22
C PRO A 158 -13.08 -5.44 -7.19
N VAL A 159 -14.03 -5.23 -8.10
CA VAL A 159 -14.39 -6.21 -9.13
C VAL A 159 -13.26 -6.32 -10.16
N LYS A 160 -12.77 -5.18 -10.67
CA LYS A 160 -11.65 -5.09 -11.62
C LYS A 160 -10.38 -5.76 -11.08
N TYR A 161 -10.09 -5.56 -9.80
CA TYR A 161 -8.88 -6.10 -9.14
C TYR A 161 -9.16 -7.31 -8.24
N ARG A 162 -10.26 -8.03 -8.48
CA ARG A 162 -10.64 -9.20 -7.67
C ARG A 162 -9.54 -10.26 -7.63
N ALA A 163 -8.94 -10.58 -8.79
CA ALA A 163 -7.85 -11.55 -8.86
C ALA A 163 -6.63 -11.11 -8.03
N PHE A 164 -6.27 -9.82 -8.13
CA PHE A 164 -5.20 -9.22 -7.34
C PHE A 164 -5.43 -9.36 -5.84
N LEU A 165 -6.61 -8.95 -5.35
CA LEU A 165 -6.96 -9.03 -3.93
C LEU A 165 -6.96 -10.48 -3.43
N ARG A 166 -7.49 -11.42 -4.23
CA ARG A 166 -7.47 -12.86 -3.91
C ARG A 166 -6.10 -13.50 -3.96
N GLY A 167 -5.19 -12.98 -4.78
CA GLY A 167 -3.80 -13.43 -4.77
C GLY A 167 -3.07 -13.06 -3.48
N LEU A 168 -3.50 -11.98 -2.82
CA LEU A 168 -2.89 -11.48 -1.57
C LEU A 168 -3.59 -11.96 -0.30
N SER A 169 -4.85 -12.38 -0.39
CA SER A 169 -5.69 -12.76 0.74
C SER A 169 -6.52 -13.99 0.44
N LYS A 170 -6.57 -14.91 1.41
CA LYS A 170 -7.50 -16.06 1.40
C LYS A 170 -8.94 -15.66 1.69
N TYR A 171 -9.15 -14.44 2.18
CA TYR A 171 -10.44 -13.92 2.64
C TYR A 171 -11.06 -12.96 1.62
N ASP A 172 -12.35 -12.72 1.77
CA ASP A 172 -13.09 -11.74 0.99
C ASP A 172 -12.77 -10.33 1.51
N ALA A 173 -12.58 -9.38 0.58
CA ALA A 173 -12.46 -7.98 0.95
C ALA A 173 -13.82 -7.46 1.47
N VAL A 174 -13.78 -6.63 2.51
CA VAL A 174 -14.97 -6.04 3.14
C VAL A 174 -15.15 -4.61 2.61
N ASP A 175 -16.36 -4.30 2.16
CA ASP A 175 -16.78 -2.93 1.89
C ASP A 175 -17.16 -2.23 3.20
N MET A 176 -16.26 -1.38 3.69
CA MET A 176 -16.47 -0.64 4.94
C MET A 176 -17.57 0.43 4.82
N ASP A 177 -17.91 0.91 3.62
CA ASP A 177 -18.94 1.93 3.46
C ASP A 177 -20.34 1.36 3.70
N GLY A 178 -20.52 0.06 3.44
CA GLY A 178 -21.76 -0.70 3.64
C GLY A 178 -21.76 -1.60 4.88
N ASP A 179 -20.68 -1.61 5.67
CA ASP A 179 -20.55 -2.53 6.81
C ASP A 179 -21.07 -1.92 8.12
N ALA A 180 -22.16 -2.51 8.63
CA ALA A 180 -22.75 -2.17 9.91
C ALA A 180 -22.11 -2.94 11.09
N GLN A 181 -21.23 -3.91 10.81
CA GLN A 181 -20.62 -4.75 11.84
C GLN A 181 -19.42 -4.05 12.50
N VAL A 182 -19.24 -4.28 13.80
CA VAL A 182 -17.95 -4.03 14.46
C VAL A 182 -17.12 -5.29 14.33
N ARG A 183 -16.02 -5.19 13.57
CA ARG A 183 -15.10 -6.32 13.36
C ARG A 183 -13.88 -6.17 14.25
N CYS A 184 -13.48 -7.24 14.89
CA CYS A 184 -12.32 -7.26 15.78
C CYS A 184 -11.18 -8.06 15.17
N PHE A 185 -9.96 -7.54 15.30
CA PHE A 185 -8.74 -8.10 14.74
C PHE A 185 -7.60 -8.03 15.75
N PRO A 186 -6.62 -8.95 15.70
CA PRO A 186 -5.39 -8.86 16.49
C PRO A 186 -4.46 -7.73 16.04
N ARG A 187 -4.58 -7.27 14.78
CA ARG A 187 -3.78 -6.18 14.21
C ARG A 187 -4.49 -5.54 13.03
N VAL A 188 -4.41 -4.22 12.92
CA VAL A 188 -4.91 -3.46 11.77
C VAL A 188 -3.84 -2.46 11.30
N THR A 189 -3.46 -2.55 10.03
CA THR A 189 -2.74 -1.48 9.32
C THR A 189 -3.76 -0.54 8.71
N VAL A 190 -3.71 0.76 9.03
CA VAL A 190 -4.57 1.80 8.47
C VAL A 190 -3.77 2.66 7.51
N GLY A 191 -4.25 2.80 6.28
CA GLY A 191 -3.59 3.54 5.22
C GLY A 191 -2.54 2.72 4.46
N LEU A 192 -2.02 3.33 3.41
CA LEU A 192 -1.05 2.72 2.51
C LEU A 192 0.23 3.56 2.50
N ARG A 193 1.38 2.91 2.65
CA ARG A 193 2.66 3.60 2.68
C ARG A 193 3.24 3.72 1.27
N LEU A 194 3.57 4.94 0.85
CA LEU A 194 4.31 5.21 -0.39
C LEU A 194 5.69 5.80 -0.06
N TYR A 195 6.73 5.00 -0.27
CA TYR A 195 8.11 5.45 -0.09
C TYR A 195 8.72 6.07 -1.35
N LYS A 196 8.32 5.57 -2.52
CA LYS A 196 8.84 6.00 -3.82
C LYS A 196 7.82 5.71 -4.90
N GLU A 197 7.65 6.64 -5.84
CA GLU A 197 6.76 6.43 -6.97
C GLU A 197 7.22 5.24 -7.82
N LEU A 198 6.25 4.38 -8.19
CA LEU A 198 6.46 3.16 -8.99
C LEU A 198 7.57 2.21 -8.51
N SER A 199 7.91 2.24 -7.23
CA SER A 199 9.04 1.47 -6.75
C SER A 199 8.80 0.96 -5.34
N ILE A 200 9.41 -0.18 -5.07
CA ILE A 200 9.49 -0.75 -3.73
C ILE A 200 10.91 -0.51 -3.26
N VAL A 201 11.05 0.17 -2.12
CA VAL A 201 12.34 0.36 -1.44
C VAL A 201 12.51 -0.82 -0.48
N PRO A 202 13.35 -1.82 -0.81
CA PRO A 202 13.36 -3.09 -0.08
C PRO A 202 13.65 -2.97 1.41
N GLU A 203 14.45 -1.98 1.80
CA GLU A 203 14.85 -1.72 3.19
C GLU A 203 13.71 -1.21 4.06
N LEU A 204 12.65 -0.66 3.45
CA LEU A 204 11.53 -0.03 4.15
C LEU A 204 10.28 -0.90 4.18
N VAL A 205 10.35 -2.12 3.63
CA VAL A 205 9.22 -3.05 3.58
C VAL A 205 9.05 -3.75 4.94
N PRO A 206 7.85 -3.68 5.56
CA PRO A 206 7.59 -4.39 6.80
C PRO A 206 7.63 -5.91 6.61
N GLY A 207 8.39 -6.61 7.45
CA GLY A 207 8.39 -8.07 7.57
C GLY A 207 9.30 -8.78 6.58
N GLY A 208 10.07 -8.05 5.77
CA GLY A 208 11.08 -8.63 4.89
C GLY A 208 11.27 -7.83 3.61
N ARG A 209 12.42 -8.02 2.97
CA ARG A 209 12.77 -7.29 1.74
C ARG A 209 11.86 -7.72 0.59
N LEU A 210 11.20 -6.75 -0.06
CA LEU A 210 10.49 -6.94 -1.34
C LEU A 210 11.04 -6.00 -2.40
N SER A 211 10.87 -6.38 -3.66
CA SER A 211 11.29 -5.60 -4.82
C SER A 211 10.18 -5.51 -5.87
N MET A 212 10.35 -4.60 -6.84
CA MET A 212 9.48 -4.54 -8.03
C MET A 212 9.49 -5.84 -8.84
N ALA A 213 10.57 -6.63 -8.78
CA ALA A 213 10.61 -7.94 -9.43
C ALA A 213 9.67 -8.94 -8.74
N ASP A 214 9.54 -8.88 -7.41
CA ASP A 214 8.62 -9.71 -6.64
C ASP A 214 7.17 -9.32 -6.90
N PHE A 215 6.87 -8.02 -6.94
CA PHE A 215 5.56 -7.52 -7.32
C PHE A 215 5.16 -7.95 -8.74
N THR A 216 6.10 -7.83 -9.69
CA THR A 216 5.90 -8.29 -11.06
C THR A 216 5.67 -9.79 -11.12
N ARG A 217 6.44 -10.59 -10.37
CA ARG A 217 6.26 -12.05 -10.29
C ARG A 217 4.86 -12.39 -9.76
N PHE A 218 4.45 -11.75 -8.67
CA PHE A 218 3.14 -11.92 -8.07
C PHE A 218 1.99 -11.62 -9.04
N LEU A 219 2.05 -10.49 -9.75
CA LEU A 219 1.02 -10.15 -10.74
C LEU A 219 0.93 -11.21 -11.85
N ARG A 220 2.07 -11.71 -12.31
CA ARG A 220 2.09 -12.72 -13.37
C ARG A 220 1.49 -14.05 -12.91
N GLU A 221 1.80 -14.48 -11.69
CA GLU A 221 1.21 -15.68 -11.09
C GLU A 221 -0.31 -15.50 -10.94
N THR A 222 -0.72 -14.37 -10.37
CA THR A 222 -2.14 -14.04 -10.10
C THR A 222 -2.99 -13.99 -11.37
N TYR A 223 -2.45 -13.43 -12.46
CA TYR A 223 -3.16 -13.29 -13.73
C TYR A 223 -2.81 -14.40 -14.73
N ALA A 224 -2.13 -15.48 -14.29
CA ALA A 224 -1.70 -16.59 -15.13
C ALA A 224 -0.99 -16.15 -16.43
N LEU A 225 -0.09 -15.17 -16.32
CA LEU A 225 0.64 -14.59 -17.45
C LEU A 225 1.96 -15.35 -17.66
N PRO A 226 2.05 -16.27 -18.65
CA PRO A 226 3.26 -17.08 -18.88
C PRO A 226 4.43 -16.21 -19.30
N ARG A 227 5.64 -16.55 -18.85
CA ARG A 227 6.88 -15.93 -19.38
C ARG A 227 7.07 -16.48 -20.78
N VAL A 228 6.70 -15.71 -21.78
CA VAL A 228 7.43 -15.78 -23.04
C VAL A 228 8.80 -15.23 -22.71
N SER A 229 9.79 -16.12 -22.56
CA SER A 229 11.18 -15.71 -22.36
C SER A 229 11.55 -14.68 -23.43
N LEU A 230 11.67 -13.41 -23.04
CA LEU A 230 12.32 -12.39 -23.86
C LEU A 230 13.84 -12.60 -23.87
N ALA A 231 14.35 -13.42 -22.95
CA ALA A 231 15.75 -13.80 -22.78
C ALA A 231 16.08 -15.14 -23.46
N ARG A 232 15.32 -15.55 -24.48
CA ARG A 232 15.90 -16.45 -25.48
C ARG A 232 16.79 -15.53 -26.29
N GLU A 233 18.11 -15.71 -26.20
CA GLU A 233 19.01 -15.08 -27.17
C GLU A 233 18.37 -15.32 -28.55
N PRO A 234 18.05 -14.24 -29.29
CA PRO A 234 17.56 -14.42 -30.63
C PRO A 234 18.58 -15.33 -31.32
N PRO A 235 18.15 -16.32 -32.12
CA PRO A 235 19.06 -17.01 -33.01
C PRO A 235 19.95 -15.95 -33.67
N PRO A 236 21.25 -16.21 -33.91
CA PRO A 236 22.23 -15.20 -34.35
C PRO A 236 21.84 -14.39 -35.63
N HIS A 237 20.70 -14.72 -36.24
CA HIS A 237 20.13 -14.11 -37.43
C HIS A 237 18.68 -13.57 -37.26
N LYS A 238 18.12 -13.52 -36.06
CA LYS A 238 16.75 -13.02 -35.83
C LYS A 238 16.78 -11.55 -35.43
N LYS A 239 16.46 -10.66 -36.37
CA LYS A 239 16.36 -9.21 -36.12
C LYS A 239 15.34 -8.93 -34.99
N PRO A 240 15.63 -8.00 -34.05
CA PRO A 240 14.66 -7.58 -33.04
C PRO A 240 13.41 -6.97 -33.70
N ARG A 241 12.24 -7.21 -33.13
CA ARG A 241 10.98 -6.62 -33.61
C ARG A 241 10.74 -5.31 -32.88
N LEU A 242 10.84 -4.18 -33.57
CA LEU A 242 10.39 -2.90 -33.05
C LEU A 242 8.88 -2.76 -33.25
N LEU A 243 8.15 -2.39 -32.19
CA LEU A 243 6.75 -1.98 -32.26
C LEU A 243 6.66 -0.49 -31.93
N LEU A 244 6.22 0.32 -32.90
CA LEU A 244 5.86 1.72 -32.68
C LEU A 244 4.35 1.81 -32.44
N ILE A 245 3.95 2.37 -31.29
CA ILE A 245 2.53 2.61 -30.98
C ILE A 245 2.27 4.11 -31.00
N HIS A 246 1.76 4.62 -32.13
CA HIS A 246 1.39 6.02 -32.27
C HIS A 246 0.02 6.29 -31.61
N ARG A 247 0.00 7.10 -30.53
CA ARG A 247 -1.23 7.53 -29.83
C ARG A 247 -1.46 9.03 -29.99
N GLY A 248 -1.88 9.43 -31.20
CA GLY A 248 -1.89 10.82 -31.65
C GLY A 248 -2.91 11.78 -31.00
N HIS A 249 -3.54 11.42 -29.87
CA HIS A 249 -4.52 12.27 -29.18
C HIS A 249 -3.86 13.30 -28.25
N TYR A 250 -2.84 12.91 -27.48
CA TYR A 250 -2.17 13.79 -26.51
C TYR A 250 -0.67 13.95 -26.75
N ARG A 251 -0.01 13.00 -27.42
CA ARG A 251 1.43 13.05 -27.76
C ARG A 251 1.61 12.50 -29.16
N ARG A 252 2.44 13.16 -29.98
CA ARG A 252 2.69 12.78 -31.38
C ARG A 252 4.18 12.60 -31.62
N ILE A 253 4.51 11.58 -32.39
CA ILE A 253 5.86 11.38 -32.91
C ILE A 253 5.93 12.19 -34.20
N LEU A 254 6.71 13.27 -34.21
CA LEU A 254 6.76 14.19 -35.35
C LEU A 254 7.59 13.64 -36.52
N ASN A 255 8.48 12.70 -36.24
CA ASN A 255 9.47 12.12 -37.15
C ASN A 255 9.31 10.59 -37.26
N GLU A 256 8.07 10.11 -37.29
CA GLU A 256 7.74 8.68 -37.40
C GLU A 256 8.37 8.01 -38.64
N PRO A 257 8.40 8.64 -39.83
CA PRO A 257 9.08 8.09 -41.00
C PRO A 257 10.60 7.95 -40.83
N GLU A 258 11.26 8.88 -40.13
CA GLU A 258 12.70 8.75 -39.82
C GLU A 258 12.96 7.59 -38.85
N ILE A 259 12.13 7.45 -37.81
CA ILE A 259 12.28 6.37 -36.81
C ILE A 259 12.04 5.00 -37.46
N ALA A 260 11.02 4.88 -38.32
CA ALA A 260 10.75 3.65 -39.05
C ALA A 260 11.93 3.25 -39.96
N ARG A 261 12.53 4.21 -40.67
CA ARG A 261 13.72 3.97 -41.51
C ARG A 261 14.93 3.56 -40.68
N ALA A 262 15.19 4.24 -39.58
CA ALA A 262 16.29 3.91 -38.67
C ALA A 262 16.14 2.51 -38.06
N ALA A 263 14.90 2.06 -37.83
CA ALA A 263 14.61 0.73 -37.26
C ALA A 263 14.71 -0.42 -38.28
N GLN A 264 14.66 -0.12 -39.58
CA GLN A 264 14.75 -1.12 -40.66
C GLN A 264 16.19 -1.37 -41.13
N ALA A 265 17.09 -0.40 -40.91
CA ALA A 265 18.52 -0.51 -41.18
C ALA A 265 19.16 -1.62 -40.33
#